data_AF-A0A6U8EAG0-F1
#
_entry.id   AF-A0A6U8EAG0-F1
#
_cell.length_a   1.000
_cell.length_b   1.000
_cell.length_c   1.000
_cell.angle_alpha   90.00
_cell.angle_beta   90.00
_cell.angle_gamma   90.00
#
_symmetry.space_group_name_H-M   'P 1'
#
loop_
_entity.id
_entity.type
_entity.pdbx_description
1 polymer ?
#
loop_
_entity_poly.entity_id
_entity_poly.type
_entity_poly.pdbx_seq_one_letter_code
_entity_poly.pdbx_strand_id
1 'polypeptide(L)'
;MSAAAAAAAARRLYHPIKSNVGGSAVSYIERQYYGLGRKTTCNLLRSIGMSPDIKKKDVPAHQMVRINRILSQQVSPAVQKTKEADIVAKIRSGAVQGRRLAAGLPARGQRTVSNGRTCKKAMQYYLSLVRRAKEAEG
;
A
#
# COMPACT_ATOMS: atom_id res chain seq x y z
N MET A 1 -3.91 21.34 -15.59
CA MET A 1 -4.51 20.19 -14.84
C MET A 1 -4.86 20.68 -13.44
N SER A 2 -6.12 20.62 -13.02
CA SER A 2 -6.56 21.25 -11.77
C SER A 2 -6.01 20.52 -10.54
N ALA A 3 -5.79 21.24 -9.44
CA ALA A 3 -5.34 20.67 -8.15
C ALA A 3 -6.28 19.54 -7.65
N ALA A 4 -7.57 19.58 -8.02
CA ALA A 4 -8.54 18.55 -7.72
C ALA A 4 -8.27 17.22 -8.47
N ALA A 5 -7.78 17.27 -9.71
CA ALA A 5 -7.41 16.08 -10.48
C ALA A 5 -6.15 15.40 -9.93
N ALA A 6 -5.16 16.19 -9.48
CA ALA A 6 -3.98 15.68 -8.79
C ALA A 6 -4.32 15.03 -7.44
N ALA A 7 -5.24 15.65 -6.66
CA ALA A 7 -5.74 15.08 -5.41
C ALA A 7 -6.57 13.81 -5.62
N ALA A 8 -7.32 13.71 -6.71
CA ALA A 8 -8.07 12.50 -7.09
C ALA A 8 -7.13 11.35 -7.54
N ALA A 9 -6.06 11.67 -8.28
CA ALA A 9 -5.02 10.69 -8.64
C ALA A 9 -4.22 10.21 -7.42
N ALA A 10 -3.89 11.11 -6.49
CA ALA A 10 -3.28 10.76 -5.20
C ALA A 10 -4.21 9.88 -4.34
N ARG A 11 -5.54 10.16 -4.31
CA ARG A 11 -6.57 9.29 -3.71
C ARG A 11 -6.76 7.92 -4.39
N ARG A 12 -6.23 7.74 -5.60
CA ARG A 12 -6.30 6.48 -6.36
C ARG A 12 -5.04 5.63 -6.18
N LEU A 13 -3.90 6.27 -5.93
CA LEU A 13 -2.64 5.64 -5.52
C LEU A 13 -2.64 5.25 -4.03
N TYR A 14 -3.25 6.09 -3.19
CA TYR A 14 -3.60 5.80 -1.80
C TYR A 14 -5.08 5.45 -1.75
N HIS A 15 -5.45 4.17 -1.79
CA HIS A 15 -6.83 3.79 -1.50
C HIS A 15 -7.04 3.85 0.01
N PRO A 16 -7.74 4.85 0.59
CA PRO A 16 -8.10 4.78 1.99
C PRO A 16 -9.08 3.63 2.14
N ILE A 17 -8.60 2.50 2.65
CA ILE A 17 -9.49 1.43 3.10
C ILE A 17 -10.44 2.10 4.11
N LYS A 18 -11.73 2.25 3.76
CA LYS A 18 -12.74 2.78 4.67
C LYS A 18 -12.72 1.93 5.94
N SER A 19 -12.09 2.42 7.01
CA SER A 19 -12.06 1.70 8.28
C SER A 19 -13.13 2.28 9.19
N ASN A 20 -14.27 1.61 9.21
CA ASN A 20 -15.27 1.74 10.27
C ASN A 20 -14.91 0.74 11.38
N VAL A 21 -13.75 0.93 12.04
CA VAL A 21 -13.29 0.04 13.12
C VAL A 21 -12.51 0.86 14.14
N GLY A 22 -12.85 0.73 15.42
CA GLY A 22 -12.15 1.35 16.55
C GLY A 22 -10.73 0.82 16.74
N GLY A 23 -9.79 1.27 15.89
CA GLY A 23 -8.38 0.93 15.96
C GLY A 23 -7.51 2.04 16.57
N SER A 24 -6.36 1.64 17.13
CA SER A 24 -5.28 2.56 17.55
C SER A 24 -4.81 3.42 16.37
N ALA A 25 -4.35 4.64 16.66
CA ALA A 25 -3.76 5.56 15.70
C ALA A 25 -2.59 4.92 14.93
N VAL A 26 -1.83 4.02 15.57
CA VAL A 26 -0.75 3.26 14.93
C VAL A 26 -1.27 2.45 13.75
N SER A 27 -2.35 1.68 13.95
CA SER A 27 -2.93 0.86 12.89
C SER A 27 -3.48 1.70 11.74
N TYR A 28 -4.00 2.89 12.04
CA TYR A 28 -4.47 3.82 11.02
C TYR A 28 -3.32 4.33 10.14
N ILE A 29 -2.20 4.71 10.75
CA ILE A 29 -1.02 5.23 10.04
C ILE A 29 -0.39 4.14 9.16
N GLU A 30 -0.18 2.93 9.69
CA GLU A 30 0.37 1.79 8.93
C GLU A 30 -0.47 1.44 7.69
N ARG A 31 -1.80 1.57 7.79
CA ARG A 31 -2.70 1.30 6.66
C ARG A 31 -2.73 2.42 5.63
N GLN A 32 -2.54 3.66 6.08
CA GLN A 32 -2.44 4.81 5.19
C GLN A 32 -1.15 4.71 4.37
N TYR A 33 0.00 4.51 5.02
CA TYR A 33 1.30 4.63 4.39
C TYR A 33 1.94 3.25 4.17
N TYR A 34 2.05 2.86 2.90
CA TYR A 34 2.72 1.62 2.53
C TYR A 34 4.22 1.66 2.89
N GLY A 35 4.71 0.61 3.55
CA GLY A 35 6.13 0.48 3.91
C GLY A 35 6.47 0.90 5.35
N LEU A 36 5.51 1.47 6.09
CA LEU A 36 5.66 1.67 7.54
C LEU A 36 5.27 0.40 8.31
N GLY A 37 6.08 0.08 9.33
CA GLY A 37 5.79 -0.99 10.27
C GLY A 37 5.43 -0.47 11.66
N ARG A 38 4.97 -1.37 12.54
CA ARG A 38 4.56 -1.01 13.90
C ARG A 38 5.65 -0.32 14.71
N LYS A 39 6.88 -0.84 14.66
CA LYS A 39 8.02 -0.26 15.37
C LYS A 39 8.29 1.18 14.93
N THR A 40 8.32 1.44 13.64
CA THR A 40 8.60 2.78 13.09
C THR A 40 7.48 3.76 13.43
N THR A 41 6.22 3.33 13.34
CA THR A 41 5.07 4.16 13.68
C THR A 41 5.02 4.48 15.18
N CYS A 42 5.26 3.50 16.05
CA CYS A 42 5.34 3.74 17.50
C CYS A 42 6.46 4.72 17.85
N ASN A 43 7.63 4.60 17.22
CA ASN A 43 8.74 5.52 17.45
C ASN A 43 8.42 6.94 16.97
N LEU A 44 7.72 7.08 15.84
CA LEU A 44 7.26 8.38 15.33
C LEU A 44 6.22 9.03 16.25
N LEU A 45 5.27 8.27 16.81
CA LEU A 45 4.32 8.82 17.76
C LEU A 45 5.02 9.26 19.06
N ARG A 46 5.96 8.47 19.56
CA ARG A 46 6.76 8.83 20.74
C ARG A 46 7.60 10.09 20.52
N SER A 47 8.20 10.27 19.34
CA SER A 47 8.98 11.49 19.04
C SER A 47 8.12 12.76 18.96
N ILE A 48 6.83 12.62 18.68
CA ILE A 48 5.84 13.70 18.71
C ILE A 48 5.28 13.93 20.14
N GLY A 49 5.59 13.02 21.09
CA GLY A 49 5.08 13.07 22.46
C GLY A 49 3.71 12.41 22.63
N MET A 50 3.33 11.50 21.74
CA MET A 50 2.04 10.80 21.77
C MET A 50 2.20 9.34 22.22
N SER A 51 1.20 8.85 22.96
CA SER A 51 1.10 7.42 23.27
C SER A 51 0.75 6.60 22.03
N PRO A 52 1.44 5.50 21.73
CA PRO A 52 1.08 4.57 20.65
C PRO A 52 -0.31 3.92 20.80
N ASP A 53 -0.85 3.91 22.02
CA ASP A 53 -2.15 3.29 22.32
C ASP A 53 -3.33 4.25 22.13
N ILE A 54 -3.06 5.50 21.76
CA ILE A 54 -4.11 6.49 21.48
C ILE A 54 -5.02 6.00 20.35
N LYS A 55 -6.33 6.16 20.52
CA LYS A 55 -7.28 5.84 19.45
C LYS A 55 -7.26 6.95 18.42
N LYS A 56 -7.50 6.60 17.16
CA LYS A 56 -7.54 7.58 16.05
C LYS A 56 -8.46 8.77 16.33
N LYS A 57 -9.62 8.51 16.97
CA LYS A 57 -10.64 9.54 17.25
C LYS A 57 -10.15 10.60 18.24
N ASP A 58 -9.22 10.22 19.11
CA ASP A 58 -8.74 11.06 20.21
C ASP A 58 -7.47 11.83 19.80
N VAL A 59 -7.00 11.65 18.56
CA VAL A 59 -5.86 12.39 18.02
C VAL A 59 -6.32 13.81 17.64
N PRO A 60 -5.78 14.86 18.27
CA PRO A 60 -6.14 16.22 17.93
C PRO A 60 -5.65 16.60 16.53
N ALA A 61 -6.42 17.45 15.84
CA ALA A 61 -6.19 17.79 14.43
C ALA A 61 -4.78 18.36 14.15
N HIS A 62 -4.24 19.17 15.05
CA HIS A 62 -2.89 19.75 14.91
C HIS A 62 -1.78 18.69 14.94
N GLN A 63 -1.92 17.64 15.77
CA GLN A 63 -0.98 16.52 15.80
C GLN A 63 -1.08 15.68 14.52
N MET A 64 -2.29 15.48 13.99
CA MET A 64 -2.48 14.78 12.71
C MET A 64 -1.77 15.49 11.56
N VAL A 65 -1.84 16.82 11.49
CA VAL A 65 -1.10 17.60 10.49
C VAL A 65 0.41 17.42 10.65
N ARG A 66 0.92 17.43 11.88
CA ARG A 66 2.35 17.20 12.17
C ARG A 66 2.80 15.80 11.76
N ILE A 67 2.02 14.77 12.07
CA ILE A 67 2.26 13.38 11.65
C ILE A 67 2.35 13.31 10.13
N ASN A 68 1.36 13.87 9.42
CA ASN A 68 1.35 13.85 7.95
C ASN A 68 2.56 14.56 7.36
N ARG A 69 2.98 15.71 7.92
CA ARG A 69 4.17 16.44 7.46
C ARG A 69 5.45 15.60 7.59
N ILE A 70 5.64 14.94 8.73
CA ILE A 70 6.81 14.07 8.98
C ILE A 70 6.77 12.86 8.03
N LEU A 71 5.59 12.24 7.89
CA LEU A 71 5.42 11.07 7.03
C LEU A 71 5.64 11.39 5.55
N SER A 72 5.20 12.55 5.07
CA SER A 72 5.47 12.99 3.71
C SER A 72 6.96 13.20 3.41
N GLN A 73 7.78 13.49 4.43
CA GLN A 73 9.23 13.62 4.29
C GLN A 73 9.96 12.28 4.39
N GLN A 74 9.50 11.40 5.28
CA GLN A 74 10.18 10.13 5.59
C GLN A 74 9.74 8.97 4.70
N VAL A 75 8.49 8.97 4.22
CA VAL A 75 7.92 7.86 3.45
C VAL A 75 7.79 8.27 2.00
N SER A 76 8.73 7.78 1.19
CA SER A 76 8.68 8.02 -0.25
C SER A 76 7.59 7.14 -0.90
N PRO A 77 6.68 7.71 -1.71
CA PRO A 77 5.76 6.92 -2.54
C PRO A 77 6.50 6.08 -3.61
N ALA A 78 7.81 6.30 -3.80
CA ALA A 78 8.61 5.52 -4.74
C ALA A 78 8.62 4.02 -4.44
N VAL A 79 8.61 3.62 -3.16
CA VAL A 79 8.68 2.19 -2.75
C VAL A 79 7.51 1.38 -3.32
N GLN A 80 6.31 1.96 -3.33
CA GLN A 80 5.13 1.32 -3.90
C GLN A 80 5.25 1.17 -5.41
N LYS A 81 5.72 2.21 -6.10
CA LYS A 81 5.95 2.18 -7.55
C LYS A 81 7.02 1.15 -7.94
N THR A 82 8.13 1.08 -7.19
CA THR A 82 9.18 0.07 -7.40
C THR A 82 8.62 -1.34 -7.30
N LYS A 83 7.82 -1.62 -6.26
CA LYS A 83 7.17 -2.94 -6.10
C LYS A 83 6.25 -3.27 -7.27
N GLU A 84 5.45 -2.31 -7.74
CA GLU A 84 4.56 -2.52 -8.88
C GLU A 84 5.36 -2.80 -10.17
N ALA A 85 6.45 -2.05 -10.38
CA ALA A 85 7.38 -2.28 -11.49
C ALA A 85 8.01 -3.68 -11.43
N ASP A 86 8.46 -4.14 -10.26
CA ASP A 86 9.03 -5.47 -10.06
C ASP A 86 8.01 -6.58 -10.39
N ILE A 87 6.74 -6.39 -10.02
CA ILE A 87 5.66 -7.34 -10.33
C ILE A 87 5.46 -7.42 -11.85
N VAL A 88 5.36 -6.27 -12.52
CA VAL A 88 5.17 -6.21 -13.97
C VAL A 88 6.37 -6.84 -14.69
N ALA A 89 7.59 -6.52 -14.26
CA ALA A 89 8.82 -7.10 -14.79
C ALA A 89 8.83 -8.63 -14.63
N LYS A 90 8.47 -9.15 -13.45
CA LYS A 90 8.35 -10.60 -13.23
C LYS A 90 7.33 -11.25 -14.16
N ILE A 91 6.17 -10.63 -14.36
CA ILE A 91 5.15 -11.17 -15.27
C ILE A 91 5.66 -11.19 -16.71
N ARG A 92 6.27 -10.09 -17.17
CA ARG A 92 6.83 -9.96 -18.52
C ARG A 92 7.97 -10.94 -18.78
N SER A 93 8.78 -11.25 -17.77
CA SER A 93 9.89 -12.20 -17.89
C SER A 93 9.46 -13.63 -18.27
N GLY A 94 8.18 -14.00 -18.11
CA GLY A 94 7.69 -15.34 -18.44
C GLY A 94 8.16 -16.46 -17.49
N ALA A 95 8.97 -16.15 -16.47
CA ALA A 95 9.41 -17.11 -15.46
C ALA A 95 8.21 -17.78 -14.75
N VAL A 96 8.44 -18.96 -14.15
CA VAL A 96 7.38 -19.71 -13.43
C VAL A 96 6.66 -18.83 -12.40
N GLN A 97 7.40 -17.99 -11.67
CA GLN A 97 6.80 -17.05 -10.72
C GLN A 97 5.92 -16.01 -11.41
N GLY A 98 6.37 -15.45 -12.54
CA GLY A 98 5.62 -14.49 -13.35
C GLY A 98 4.30 -15.06 -13.88
N ARG A 99 4.36 -16.26 -14.46
CA ARG A 99 3.17 -16.98 -14.95
C ARG A 99 2.17 -17.25 -13.82
N ARG A 100 2.65 -17.63 -12.64
CA ARG A 100 1.79 -17.83 -11.46
C ARG A 100 1.18 -16.52 -10.96
N LEU A 101 1.95 -15.42 -10.91
CA LEU A 101 1.42 -14.12 -10.54
C LEU A 101 0.33 -13.64 -11.49
N ALA A 102 0.53 -13.80 -12.80
CA ALA A 102 -0.48 -13.47 -13.82
C ALA A 102 -1.77 -14.30 -13.66
N ALA A 103 -1.65 -15.57 -13.27
CA ALA A 103 -2.77 -16.47 -13.02
C ALA A 103 -3.37 -16.36 -11.59
N GLY A 104 -2.88 -15.45 -10.74
CA GLY A 104 -3.35 -15.34 -9.35
C GLY A 104 -3.05 -16.58 -8.49
N LEU A 105 -1.92 -17.25 -8.75
CA LEU A 105 -1.45 -18.44 -8.05
C LEU A 105 -0.23 -18.13 -7.16
N PRO A 106 0.07 -18.96 -6.15
CA PRO A 106 1.22 -18.74 -5.28
C PRO A 106 2.56 -18.86 -6.00
N ALA A 107 3.38 -17.81 -5.91
CA ALA A 107 4.68 -17.74 -6.55
C ALA A 107 5.82 -18.43 -5.76
N ARG A 108 5.63 -18.76 -4.47
CA ARG A 108 6.66 -19.29 -3.57
C ARG A 108 6.73 -20.84 -3.53
N GLY A 109 6.34 -21.51 -4.60
CA GLY A 109 6.38 -22.99 -4.67
C GLY A 109 5.27 -23.72 -3.91
N GLN A 110 4.27 -23.00 -3.36
CA GLN A 110 3.13 -23.63 -2.68
C GLN A 110 2.25 -24.41 -3.68
N ARG A 111 1.51 -25.41 -3.18
CA ARG A 111 0.55 -26.23 -3.97
C ARG A 111 -0.56 -25.36 -4.55
N THR A 112 -0.71 -25.35 -5.87
CA THR A 112 -1.67 -24.51 -6.60
C THR A 112 -3.10 -25.04 -6.59
N VAL A 113 -3.28 -26.35 -6.34
CA VAL A 113 -4.58 -27.02 -6.32
C VAL A 113 -5.39 -26.59 -5.09
N SER A 114 -4.80 -26.68 -3.89
CA SER A 114 -5.47 -26.35 -2.63
C SER A 114 -5.25 -24.90 -2.20
N ASN A 115 -4.03 -24.39 -2.32
CA ASN A 115 -3.64 -23.10 -1.75
C ASN A 115 -3.71 -22.02 -2.82
N GLY A 116 -4.91 -21.54 -3.15
CA GLY A 116 -5.10 -20.49 -4.15
C GLY A 116 -6.09 -19.40 -3.79
N ARG A 117 -6.97 -19.63 -2.81
CA ARG A 117 -8.14 -18.76 -2.53
C ARG A 117 -7.77 -17.28 -2.36
N THR A 118 -6.76 -16.98 -1.55
CA THR A 118 -6.33 -15.59 -1.29
C THR A 118 -5.62 -14.97 -2.50
N CYS A 119 -4.77 -15.73 -3.19
CA CYS A 119 -4.03 -15.23 -4.35
C CYS A 119 -4.97 -14.93 -5.54
N LYS A 120 -6.00 -15.75 -5.75
CA LYS A 120 -7.01 -15.54 -6.80
C LYS A 120 -7.77 -14.22 -6.60
N LYS A 121 -8.05 -13.82 -5.37
CA LYS A 121 -8.67 -12.51 -5.07
C LYS A 121 -7.78 -11.34 -5.50
N ALA A 122 -6.46 -11.50 -5.46
CA ALA A 122 -5.50 -10.49 -5.90
C ALA A 122 -5.21 -10.52 -7.42
N MET A 123 -5.75 -11.48 -8.17
CA MET A 123 -5.51 -11.64 -9.61
C MET A 123 -5.86 -10.36 -10.40
N GLN A 124 -7.02 -9.77 -10.12
CA GLN A 124 -7.47 -8.55 -10.80
C GLN A 124 -6.53 -7.36 -10.59
N TYR A 125 -5.90 -7.28 -9.41
CA TYR A 125 -4.90 -6.26 -9.14
C TYR A 125 -3.67 -6.43 -10.05
N TYR A 126 -3.11 -7.64 -10.15
CA TYR A 126 -1.96 -7.90 -11.02
C TYR A 126 -2.25 -7.63 -12.49
N LEU A 127 -3.43 -8.05 -12.97
CA LEU A 127 -3.86 -7.75 -14.35
C LEU A 127 -3.97 -6.24 -14.60
N SER A 128 -4.45 -5.48 -13.62
CA SER A 128 -4.55 -4.02 -13.73
C SER A 128 -3.18 -3.35 -13.85
N LEU A 129 -2.15 -3.85 -13.15
CA LEU A 129 -0.78 -3.34 -13.26
C LEU A 129 -0.21 -3.56 -14.65
N VAL A 130 -0.41 -4.76 -15.21
CA VAL A 130 0.06 -5.10 -16.56
C VAL A 130 -0.65 -4.25 -17.62
N ARG A 131 -1.95 -3.99 -17.48
CA ARG A 131 -2.69 -3.10 -18.40
C ARG A 131 -2.14 -1.68 -18.37
N ARG A 132 -1.98 -1.09 -17.19
CA ARG A 132 -1.39 0.25 -17.02
C ARG A 132 0.01 0.35 -17.61
N ALA A 133 0.82 -0.71 -17.47
CA ALA A 133 2.16 -0.74 -18.03
C ALA A 133 2.17 -0.79 -19.56
N LYS A 134 1.20 -1.49 -20.18
CA LYS A 134 1.02 -1.48 -21.64
C LYS A 134 0.53 -0.12 -22.15
N GLU A 135 -0.42 0.49 -21.45
CA GLU A 135 -0.95 1.84 -21.78
C GLU A 135 0.12 2.94 -21.67
N ALA A 136 1.18 2.73 -20.89
CA ALA A 136 2.29 3.69 -20.76
C ALA A 136 3.38 3.51 -21.82
N GLU A 137 3.36 2.41 -22.58
CA GLU A 137 4.34 2.09 -23.63
C GLU A 137 3.84 2.42 -25.03
N GLY A 138 2.53 2.45 -25.22
CA GLY A 138 1.88 2.90 -26.46
C GLY A 138 1.51 4.37 -26.42
#